data_AF-A0ABD5N220-F1
#
_entry.id   AF-A0ABD5N220-F1
#
_cell.length_a   1.000
_cell.length_b   1.000
_cell.length_c   1.000
_cell.angle_alpha   90.00
_cell.angle_beta   90.00
_cell.angle_gamma   90.00
#
_symmetry.space_group_name_H-M   'P 1'
#
loop_
_entity.id
_entity.type
_entity.pdbx_description
1 polymer ?
#
loop_
_entity_poly.entity_id
_entity_poly.type
_entity_poly.pdbx_seq_one_letter_code
_entity_poly.pdbx_strand_id
1 'polypeptide(L)'
;MGLFLLVLAGCSECELSSDCGTPGKCEQLSCREGKCVNVTTISCCGNGVCEKDTGENKCICSSDCGKCEGIATMLVRDKERNAQFLKKTCIEDECIYAADPDVVKRTDLAVERELSFFTLDMLITFNNPFTIGKDTIETTFKLNNAEEELVYPVKITGVKFIEGQTLFGLKDGLEGRLNKIGDQYSVTIPVTFEPASIEEEKTISIKVDYEYDKKVKTDRNKDGTYNYKEEHVRDSFETRLTGRIFFLYPDGVKDA
;
A
#
# COMPACT_ATOMS: atom_id res chain seq x y z
N MET A 1 10.47 69.21 -27.40
CA MET A 1 9.22 69.51 -26.69
C MET A 1 8.19 68.49 -27.16
N GLY A 2 8.02 67.39 -26.43
CA GLY A 2 7.12 66.28 -26.79
C GLY A 2 5.95 66.24 -25.83
N LEU A 3 4.73 66.41 -26.36
CA LEU A 3 3.48 66.49 -25.62
C LEU A 3 3.01 65.06 -25.28
N PHE A 4 3.07 64.70 -24.00
CA PHE A 4 2.59 63.42 -23.47
C PHE A 4 1.07 63.54 -23.22
N LEU A 5 0.26 62.85 -24.04
CA LEU A 5 -1.20 62.77 -23.87
C LEU A 5 -1.50 61.71 -22.80
N LEU A 6 -1.78 62.13 -21.57
CA LEU A 6 -2.35 61.26 -20.53
C LEU A 6 -3.83 61.03 -20.84
N VAL A 7 -4.17 59.82 -21.32
CA VAL A 7 -5.56 59.37 -21.39
C VAL A 7 -5.95 58.89 -19.99
N LEU A 8 -6.71 59.71 -19.26
CA LEU A 8 -7.36 59.32 -18.03
C LEU A 8 -8.44 58.27 -18.37
N ALA A 9 -8.13 56.99 -18.15
CA ALA A 9 -9.12 55.93 -18.18
C ALA A 9 -10.13 56.20 -17.04
N GLY A 10 -11.35 56.56 -17.41
CA GLY A 10 -12.43 56.87 -16.46
C GLY A 10 -12.84 55.63 -15.69
N CYS A 11 -12.94 55.76 -14.37
CA CYS A 11 -13.84 54.91 -13.59
C CYS A 11 -15.26 55.21 -14.09
N SER A 12 -15.89 54.26 -14.78
CA SER A 12 -17.28 54.39 -15.21
C SER A 12 -18.18 54.49 -13.99
N GLU A 13 -18.91 55.61 -13.87
CA GLU A 13 -20.02 55.73 -12.93
C GLU A 13 -21.13 54.74 -13.36
N CYS A 14 -21.77 54.07 -12.41
CA CYS A 14 -22.85 53.11 -12.66
C CYS A 14 -24.14 53.54 -11.96
N GLU A 15 -25.29 53.10 -12.47
CA GLU A 15 -26.57 53.21 -11.77
C GLU A 15 -27.13 51.83 -11.39
N LEU A 16 -26.90 50.83 -12.25
CA LEU A 16 -27.33 49.45 -12.09
C LEU A 16 -26.14 48.48 -12.16
N SER A 17 -26.29 47.30 -11.56
CA SER A 17 -25.27 46.25 -11.64
C SER A 17 -24.98 45.77 -13.08
N SER A 18 -25.94 45.91 -14.00
CA SER A 18 -25.77 45.61 -15.41
C SER A 18 -24.79 46.55 -16.12
N ASP A 19 -24.55 47.74 -15.57
CA ASP A 19 -23.65 48.75 -16.14
C ASP A 19 -22.18 48.42 -15.88
N CYS A 20 -21.91 47.48 -14.96
CA CYS A 20 -20.58 47.15 -14.49
C CYS A 20 -19.79 46.17 -15.37
N GLY A 21 -20.37 45.74 -16.49
CA GLY A 21 -19.76 44.76 -17.39
C GLY A 21 -19.97 43.30 -16.95
N THR A 22 -19.13 42.40 -17.45
CA THR A 22 -19.22 40.96 -17.18
C THR A 22 -18.34 40.59 -15.98
N PRO A 23 -18.88 39.98 -14.92
CA PRO A 23 -18.07 39.59 -13.76
C PRO A 23 -17.09 38.47 -14.11
N GLY A 24 -15.98 38.39 -13.37
CA GLY A 24 -15.09 37.23 -13.40
C GLY A 24 -15.75 35.93 -12.91
N LYS A 25 -15.10 34.80 -13.18
CA LYS A 25 -15.48 33.50 -12.61
C LYS A 25 -15.33 33.60 -11.09
N CYS A 26 -16.43 33.56 -10.34
CA CYS A 26 -16.53 33.79 -8.89
C CYS A 26 -16.66 35.24 -8.41
N GLU A 27 -16.93 36.19 -9.30
CA GLU A 27 -17.26 37.56 -8.90
C GLU A 27 -18.74 37.86 -9.16
N GLN A 28 -19.28 38.77 -8.37
CA GLN A 28 -20.54 39.45 -8.65
C GLN A 28 -20.24 40.95 -8.72
N LEU A 29 -20.72 41.60 -9.78
CA LEU A 29 -20.61 43.04 -9.90
C LEU A 29 -21.84 43.70 -9.27
N SER A 30 -21.61 44.67 -8.41
CA SER A 30 -22.67 45.49 -7.81
C SER A 30 -22.33 46.95 -8.00
N CYS A 31 -23.33 47.76 -8.36
CA CYS A 31 -23.16 49.21 -8.29
C CYS A 31 -23.42 49.68 -6.84
N ARG A 32 -22.43 50.30 -6.20
CA ARG A 32 -22.54 50.89 -4.85
C ARG A 32 -21.99 52.30 -4.87
N GLU A 33 -22.82 53.27 -4.48
CA GLU A 33 -22.45 54.71 -4.45
C GLU A 33 -21.90 55.21 -5.79
N GLY A 34 -22.53 54.78 -6.89
CA GLY A 34 -22.11 55.15 -8.25
C GLY A 34 -20.84 54.45 -8.73
N LYS A 35 -20.28 53.49 -7.99
CA LYS A 35 -19.07 52.74 -8.36
C LYS A 35 -19.35 51.25 -8.49
N CYS A 36 -18.81 50.65 -9.53
CA CYS A 36 -18.81 49.20 -9.68
C CYS A 36 -17.86 48.58 -8.67
N VAL A 37 -18.38 47.71 -7.81
CA VAL A 37 -17.60 46.93 -6.86
C VAL A 37 -17.70 45.45 -7.20
N ASN A 38 -16.57 44.75 -7.15
CA ASN A 38 -16.52 43.31 -7.26
C ASN A 38 -16.78 42.72 -5.86
N VAL A 39 -17.78 41.86 -5.76
CA VAL A 39 -18.06 41.06 -4.58
C VAL A 39 -17.70 39.61 -4.90
N THR A 40 -16.73 39.08 -4.16
CA THR A 40 -16.31 37.69 -4.31
C THR A 40 -17.42 36.74 -3.85
N THR A 41 -17.72 35.73 -4.66
CA THR A 41 -18.72 34.70 -4.32
C THR A 41 -18.08 33.67 -3.40
N ILE A 42 -18.73 33.43 -2.26
CA ILE A 42 -18.36 32.38 -1.29
C ILE A 42 -18.67 31.00 -1.88
N SER A 43 -17.84 30.00 -1.58
CA SER A 43 -17.90 28.63 -2.08
C SER A 43 -17.77 28.57 -3.61
N CYS A 44 -16.80 29.32 -4.15
CA CYS A 44 -16.55 29.36 -5.58
C CYS A 44 -15.06 29.24 -5.88
N CYS A 45 -14.70 28.12 -6.51
CA CYS A 45 -13.31 27.86 -6.86
C CYS A 45 -12.79 28.75 -8.00
N GLY A 46 -11.71 29.47 -7.72
CA GLY A 46 -11.09 30.52 -8.54
C GLY A 46 -11.20 31.91 -7.93
N ASN A 47 -11.68 32.04 -6.69
CA ASN A 47 -11.90 33.32 -6.02
C ASN A 47 -10.66 33.82 -5.25
N GLY A 48 -9.59 33.02 -5.21
CA GLY A 48 -8.32 33.32 -4.55
C GLY A 48 -8.31 33.08 -3.03
N VAL A 49 -9.39 32.56 -2.44
CA VAL A 49 -9.54 32.32 -1.01
C VAL A 49 -9.93 30.86 -0.78
N CYS A 50 -9.09 30.11 -0.07
CA CYS A 50 -9.43 28.73 0.30
C CYS A 50 -10.44 28.68 1.45
N GLU A 51 -11.70 28.41 1.14
CA GLU A 51 -12.81 28.47 2.10
C GLU A 51 -13.07 27.10 2.76
N LYS A 52 -12.21 26.76 3.74
CA LYS A 52 -12.27 25.44 4.44
C LYS A 52 -13.62 25.15 5.09
N ASP A 53 -14.30 26.17 5.63
CA ASP A 53 -15.61 26.01 6.29
C ASP A 53 -16.73 25.60 5.32
N THR A 54 -16.54 25.82 4.01
CA THR A 54 -17.46 25.37 2.96
C THR A 54 -17.03 24.04 2.33
N GLY A 55 -15.99 23.39 2.88
CA GLY A 55 -15.46 22.13 2.39
C GLY A 55 -14.40 22.27 1.30
N GLU A 56 -13.91 23.48 0.99
CA GLU A 56 -12.83 23.62 0.02
C GLU A 56 -11.49 23.11 0.57
N ASN A 57 -10.74 22.42 -0.28
CA ASN A 57 -9.42 21.93 0.05
C ASN A 57 -8.55 21.80 -1.22
N LYS A 58 -7.32 21.32 -1.06
CA LYS A 58 -6.33 21.18 -2.15
C LYS A 58 -6.75 20.24 -3.28
N CYS A 59 -7.68 19.33 -3.01
CA CYS A 59 -8.21 18.35 -3.95
C CYS A 59 -9.47 18.83 -4.66
N ILE A 60 -10.31 19.61 -3.96
CA ILE A 60 -11.56 20.15 -4.51
C ILE A 60 -11.32 21.48 -5.25
N CYS A 61 -10.50 22.38 -4.71
CA CYS A 61 -10.19 23.67 -5.31
C CYS A 61 -8.70 24.01 -5.27
N SER A 62 -7.93 23.39 -6.17
CA SER A 62 -6.48 23.65 -6.26
C SER A 62 -6.10 25.07 -6.69
N SER A 63 -7.03 25.81 -7.32
CA SER A 63 -6.82 27.21 -7.69
C SER A 63 -6.65 28.11 -6.45
N ASP A 64 -7.46 27.89 -5.43
CA ASP A 64 -7.52 28.76 -4.25
C ASP A 64 -6.79 28.15 -3.06
N CYS A 65 -6.88 26.83 -2.89
CA CYS A 65 -6.23 26.09 -1.81
C CYS A 65 -4.81 25.62 -2.14
N GLY A 66 -4.37 25.79 -3.39
CA GLY A 66 -3.12 25.24 -3.91
C GLY A 66 -3.23 23.75 -4.24
N LYS A 67 -2.23 23.23 -4.94
CA LYS A 67 -2.21 21.83 -5.39
C LYS A 67 -1.88 20.87 -4.24
N CYS A 68 -2.51 19.69 -4.27
CA CYS A 68 -2.09 18.55 -3.46
C CYS A 68 -0.91 17.83 -4.13
N GLU A 69 0.27 18.43 -4.04
CA GLU A 69 1.52 17.87 -4.56
C GLU A 69 2.64 18.09 -3.56
N GLY A 70 3.66 17.24 -3.61
CA GLY A 70 4.79 17.29 -2.69
C GLY A 70 5.33 15.89 -2.40
N ILE A 71 6.57 15.85 -1.92
CA ILE A 71 7.23 14.62 -1.48
C ILE A 71 7.26 14.65 0.04
N ALA A 72 6.97 13.52 0.69
CA ALA A 72 7.05 13.45 2.15
C ALA A 72 8.49 13.71 2.60
N THR A 73 8.68 14.31 3.77
CA THR A 73 10.00 14.45 4.39
C THR A 73 10.08 13.57 5.64
N MET A 74 11.26 13.04 5.90
CA MET A 74 11.54 12.21 7.07
C MET A 74 12.89 12.56 7.69
N LEU A 75 13.02 12.37 9.00
CA LEU A 75 14.28 12.53 9.71
C LEU A 75 15.06 11.22 9.72
N VAL A 76 16.24 11.21 9.11
CA VAL A 76 17.17 10.08 9.15
C VAL A 76 18.45 10.53 9.83
N ARG A 77 18.66 10.10 11.08
CA ARG A 77 19.81 10.50 11.93
C ARG A 77 19.91 12.03 12.04
N ASP A 78 18.82 12.66 12.48
CA ASP A 78 18.69 14.11 12.68
C ASP A 78 18.86 14.98 11.42
N LYS A 79 18.74 14.37 10.23
CA LYS A 79 18.75 15.08 8.95
C LYS A 79 17.46 14.85 8.20
N GLU A 80 16.81 15.91 7.76
CA GLU A 80 15.66 15.84 6.87
C GLU A 80 16.08 15.27 5.51
N ARG A 81 15.28 14.33 5.01
CA ARG A 81 15.41 13.73 3.69
C ARG A 81 14.04 13.59 3.06
N ASN A 82 13.99 13.73 1.74
CA ASN A 82 12.79 13.41 0.99
C ASN A 82 12.58 11.88 0.97
N ALA A 83 11.32 11.49 1.13
CA ALA A 83 10.83 10.16 0.86
C ALA A 83 11.03 9.79 -0.61
N GLN A 84 11.26 8.51 -0.87
CA GLN A 84 11.50 8.01 -2.22
C GLN A 84 10.20 7.61 -2.93
N PHE A 85 9.21 7.17 -2.16
CA PHE A 85 8.00 6.53 -2.66
C PHE A 85 6.72 7.24 -2.24
N LEU A 86 6.74 8.02 -1.15
CA LEU A 86 5.57 8.75 -0.66
C LEU A 86 5.44 10.16 -1.27
N LYS A 87 4.29 10.42 -1.90
CA LYS A 87 3.90 11.73 -2.44
C LYS A 87 2.53 12.15 -1.94
N LYS A 88 2.30 13.47 -1.84
CA LYS A 88 0.95 14.01 -1.63
C LYS A 88 0.10 13.74 -2.86
N THR A 89 -1.09 13.20 -2.65
CA THR A 89 -2.07 12.94 -3.70
C THR A 89 -3.49 13.08 -3.13
N CYS A 90 -4.45 13.24 -4.03
CA CYS A 90 -5.86 13.33 -3.68
C CYS A 90 -6.50 11.95 -3.71
N ILE A 91 -6.98 11.48 -2.56
CA ILE A 91 -7.78 10.26 -2.44
C ILE A 91 -9.05 10.63 -1.70
N GLU A 92 -10.22 10.37 -2.31
CA GLU A 92 -11.53 10.66 -1.71
C GLU A 92 -11.66 12.12 -1.22
N ASP A 93 -11.23 13.07 -2.07
CA ASP A 93 -11.20 14.51 -1.78
C ASP A 93 -10.28 14.94 -0.62
N GLU A 94 -9.48 14.03 -0.06
CA GLU A 94 -8.48 14.32 0.96
C GLU A 94 -7.07 14.35 0.38
N CYS A 95 -6.28 15.34 0.81
CA CYS A 95 -4.89 15.47 0.40
C CYS A 95 -3.98 14.70 1.36
N ILE A 96 -3.69 13.44 1.02
CA ILE A 96 -2.94 12.51 1.88
C ILE A 96 -1.61 12.11 1.24
N TYR A 97 -0.70 11.58 2.04
CA TYR A 97 0.47 10.89 1.50
C TYR A 97 0.09 9.48 1.06
N ALA A 98 0.52 9.08 -0.13
CA ALA A 98 0.36 7.72 -0.60
C ALA A 98 1.57 7.30 -1.43
N ALA A 99 1.70 5.99 -1.64
CA ALA A 99 2.65 5.44 -2.59
C ALA A 99 2.38 6.01 -3.99
N ASP A 100 3.42 6.50 -4.66
CA ASP A 100 3.31 6.91 -6.05
C ASP A 100 2.94 5.69 -6.94
N PRO A 101 1.78 5.67 -7.61
CA PRO A 101 1.35 4.51 -8.39
C PRO A 101 2.33 4.16 -9.51
N ASP A 102 3.10 5.11 -10.03
CA ASP A 102 4.06 4.88 -11.11
C ASP A 102 5.31 4.12 -10.66
N VAL A 103 5.58 4.08 -9.35
CA VAL A 103 6.74 3.38 -8.78
C VAL A 103 6.36 2.06 -8.09
N VAL A 104 5.07 1.84 -7.81
CA VAL A 104 4.58 0.59 -7.22
C VAL A 104 4.63 -0.53 -8.24
N LYS A 105 5.41 -1.58 -7.94
CA LYS A 105 5.54 -2.76 -8.78
C LYS A 105 5.13 -4.02 -8.04
N ARG A 106 4.31 -4.85 -8.68
CA ARG A 106 4.06 -6.21 -8.23
C ARG A 106 5.36 -7.02 -8.36
N THR A 107 5.78 -7.63 -7.27
CA THR A 107 6.98 -8.47 -7.17
C THR A 107 6.55 -9.89 -6.86
N ASP A 108 7.09 -10.84 -7.62
CA ASP A 108 6.87 -12.27 -7.43
C ASP A 108 8.20 -12.94 -7.07
N LEU A 109 8.21 -13.71 -5.99
CA LEU A 109 9.36 -14.46 -5.51
C LEU A 109 9.01 -15.96 -5.49
N ALA A 110 9.73 -16.73 -6.29
CA ALA A 110 9.62 -18.19 -6.30
C ALA A 110 10.66 -18.79 -5.34
N VAL A 111 10.23 -19.69 -4.47
CA VAL A 111 11.08 -20.39 -3.51
C VAL A 111 10.74 -21.87 -3.55
N GLU A 112 11.74 -22.70 -3.78
CA GLU A 112 11.61 -24.16 -3.67
C GLU A 112 12.17 -24.63 -2.32
N ARG A 113 11.46 -25.58 -1.70
CA ARG A 113 11.91 -26.24 -0.48
C ARG A 113 11.79 -27.75 -0.58
N GLU A 114 12.94 -28.39 -0.51
CA GLU A 114 13.06 -29.83 -0.32
C GLU A 114 12.93 -30.15 1.18
N LEU A 115 11.89 -30.91 1.51
CA LEU A 115 11.59 -31.40 2.86
C LEU A 115 11.74 -32.92 2.86
N SER A 116 11.68 -33.54 4.03
CA SER A 116 12.08 -34.95 4.20
C SER A 116 11.35 -35.96 3.30
N PHE A 117 10.09 -35.72 2.94
CA PHE A 117 9.28 -36.66 2.15
C PHE A 117 8.59 -35.99 0.94
N PHE A 118 8.86 -34.71 0.69
CA PHE A 118 8.22 -33.96 -0.39
C PHE A 118 8.94 -32.65 -0.70
N THR A 119 8.65 -32.10 -1.88
CA THR A 119 9.13 -30.78 -2.32
C THR A 119 7.95 -29.82 -2.43
N LEU A 120 8.08 -28.65 -1.81
CA LEU A 120 7.09 -27.58 -1.84
C LEU A 120 7.63 -26.38 -2.63
N ASP A 121 6.91 -26.00 -3.68
CA ASP A 121 7.14 -24.73 -4.37
C ASP A 121 6.27 -23.66 -3.71
N MET A 122 6.85 -22.49 -3.48
CA MET A 122 6.16 -21.31 -2.99
C MET A 122 6.28 -20.18 -4.00
N LEU A 123 5.17 -19.52 -4.30
CA LEU A 123 5.12 -18.26 -5.03
C LEU A 123 4.61 -17.19 -4.07
N ILE A 124 5.46 -16.22 -3.76
CA ILE A 124 5.16 -15.12 -2.84
C ILE A 124 5.02 -13.84 -3.66
N THR A 125 3.87 -13.20 -3.56
CA THR A 125 3.51 -12.06 -4.39
C THR A 125 3.10 -10.87 -3.52
N PHE A 126 3.65 -9.69 -3.80
CA PHE A 126 3.38 -8.46 -3.05
C PHE A 126 3.69 -7.21 -3.88
N ASN A 127 3.21 -6.05 -3.44
CA ASN A 127 3.58 -4.75 -3.99
C ASN A 127 4.90 -4.26 -3.38
N ASN A 128 5.80 -3.71 -4.19
CA ASN A 128 7.02 -3.04 -3.74
C ASN A 128 7.12 -1.66 -4.40
N PRO A 129 7.12 -0.55 -3.63
CA PRO A 129 6.95 -0.49 -2.17
C PRO A 129 5.59 -1.04 -1.69
N PHE A 130 5.53 -1.46 -0.43
CA PHE A 130 4.40 -2.09 0.24
C PHE A 130 3.75 -1.12 1.23
N THR A 131 2.47 -0.84 1.09
CA THR A 131 1.72 0.07 1.97
C THR A 131 1.08 -0.71 3.12
N ILE A 132 1.54 -0.49 4.35
CA ILE A 132 1.02 -1.16 5.55
C ILE A 132 -0.47 -0.82 5.74
N GLY A 133 -1.28 -1.80 6.15
CA GLY A 133 -2.72 -1.64 6.37
C GLY A 133 -3.57 -1.69 5.09
N LYS A 134 -2.97 -1.44 3.92
CA LYS A 134 -3.65 -1.50 2.62
C LYS A 134 -3.27 -2.73 1.80
N ASP A 135 -1.97 -2.99 1.68
CA ASP A 135 -1.47 -4.10 0.89
C ASP A 135 -1.47 -5.41 1.68
N THR A 136 -1.41 -6.52 0.96
CA THR A 136 -1.31 -7.87 1.52
C THR A 136 -0.25 -8.67 0.79
N ILE A 137 0.36 -9.65 1.47
CA ILE A 137 1.26 -10.61 0.83
C ILE A 137 0.47 -11.88 0.51
N GLU A 138 0.42 -12.24 -0.77
CA GLU A 138 -0.15 -13.50 -1.22
C GLU A 138 0.95 -14.57 -1.26
N THR A 139 0.69 -15.75 -0.69
CA THR A 139 1.59 -16.90 -0.76
C THR A 139 0.83 -18.10 -1.30
N THR A 140 1.29 -18.62 -2.43
CA THR A 140 0.78 -19.84 -3.04
C THR A 140 1.77 -20.98 -2.83
N PHE A 141 1.30 -22.06 -2.24
CA PHE A 141 2.02 -23.30 -2.02
C PHE A 141 1.60 -24.30 -3.09
N LYS A 142 2.57 -25.03 -3.67
CA LYS A 142 2.32 -26.11 -4.61
C LYS A 142 3.15 -27.32 -4.23
N LEU A 143 2.51 -28.48 -4.13
CA LEU A 143 3.24 -29.73 -3.93
C LEU A 143 3.84 -30.20 -5.25
N ASN A 144 5.17 -30.21 -5.36
CA ASN A 144 5.85 -30.52 -6.62
C ASN A 144 6.28 -31.99 -6.71
N ASN A 145 6.72 -32.57 -5.60
CA ASN A 145 7.14 -33.97 -5.52
C ASN A 145 6.77 -34.57 -4.16
N ALA A 146 6.65 -35.90 -4.09
CA ALA A 146 6.40 -36.65 -2.86
C ALA A 146 7.00 -38.05 -2.94
N GLU A 147 7.57 -38.53 -1.84
CA GLU A 147 8.03 -39.90 -1.68
C GLU A 147 6.85 -40.88 -1.46
N GLU A 148 7.07 -42.18 -1.70
CA GLU A 148 6.02 -43.21 -1.60
C GLU A 148 5.51 -43.39 -0.15
N GLU A 149 6.39 -43.12 0.81
CA GLU A 149 6.11 -43.17 2.24
C GLU A 149 5.20 -42.03 2.72
N LEU A 150 5.06 -40.95 1.94
CA LEU A 150 4.18 -39.83 2.30
C LEU A 150 2.71 -40.26 2.25
N VAL A 151 1.95 -39.91 3.29
CA VAL A 151 0.50 -40.07 3.34
C VAL A 151 -0.15 -38.68 3.27
N TYR A 152 -1.00 -38.51 2.26
CA TYR A 152 -1.74 -37.27 2.04
C TYR A 152 -2.87 -37.06 3.06
N PRO A 153 -3.26 -35.80 3.33
CA PRO A 153 -2.73 -34.57 2.75
C PRO A 153 -1.51 -34.02 3.50
N VAL A 154 -0.66 -33.27 2.78
CA VAL A 154 0.21 -32.30 3.43
C VAL A 154 -0.63 -31.09 3.79
N LYS A 155 -0.62 -30.68 5.06
CA LYS A 155 -1.38 -29.53 5.53
C LYS A 155 -0.47 -28.36 5.86
N ILE A 156 -0.82 -27.18 5.34
CA ILE A 156 -0.21 -25.92 5.75
C ILE A 156 -1.06 -25.35 6.89
N THR A 157 -0.48 -25.22 8.07
CA THR A 157 -1.21 -24.86 9.31
C THR A 157 -0.92 -23.44 9.78
N GLY A 158 0.20 -22.85 9.37
CA GLY A 158 0.54 -21.47 9.69
C GLY A 158 1.58 -20.87 8.75
N VAL A 159 1.49 -19.56 8.54
CA VAL A 159 2.48 -18.78 7.76
C VAL A 159 2.79 -17.48 8.49
N LYS A 160 4.08 -17.16 8.63
CA LYS A 160 4.59 -15.99 9.35
C LYS A 160 5.63 -15.28 8.52
N PHE A 161 5.59 -13.95 8.50
CA PHE A 161 6.64 -13.11 7.95
C PHE A 161 7.41 -12.45 9.10
N ILE A 162 8.72 -12.68 9.19
CA ILE A 162 9.57 -12.27 10.33
C ILE A 162 10.90 -11.65 9.88
N GLU A 163 11.47 -10.77 10.71
CA GLU A 163 12.87 -10.31 10.63
C GLU A 163 13.45 -10.33 12.04
N GLY A 164 14.33 -11.29 12.34
CA GLY A 164 14.84 -11.48 13.69
C GLY A 164 13.71 -11.81 14.68
N GLN A 165 13.41 -10.88 15.60
CA GLN A 165 12.33 -11.01 16.58
C GLN A 165 11.04 -10.28 16.17
N THR A 166 11.08 -9.50 15.10
CA THR A 166 9.94 -8.70 14.64
C THR A 166 9.01 -9.55 13.78
N LEU A 167 7.72 -9.56 14.12
CA LEU A 167 6.65 -10.20 13.36
C LEU A 167 5.97 -9.16 12.47
N PHE A 168 6.02 -9.37 11.15
CA PHE A 168 5.40 -8.49 10.15
C PHE A 168 3.95 -8.87 9.88
N GLY A 169 3.69 -10.17 9.74
CA GLY A 169 2.37 -10.70 9.41
C GLY A 169 2.25 -12.16 9.83
N LEU A 170 1.03 -12.55 10.19
CA LEU A 170 0.73 -13.88 10.70
C LEU A 170 -0.63 -14.37 10.24
N LYS A 171 -0.68 -15.64 9.81
CA LYS A 171 -1.91 -16.37 9.61
C LYS A 171 -1.72 -17.79 10.14
N ASP A 172 -2.26 -18.06 11.32
CA ASP A 172 -2.27 -19.38 11.97
C ASP A 172 -3.64 -20.05 11.81
N GLY A 173 -3.73 -21.35 12.14
CA GLY A 173 -4.99 -22.11 12.08
C GLY A 173 -5.49 -22.33 10.65
N LEU A 174 -4.57 -22.40 9.70
CA LEU A 174 -4.90 -22.63 8.30
C LEU A 174 -5.34 -24.08 8.07
N GLU A 175 -6.29 -24.26 7.16
CA GLU A 175 -6.77 -25.57 6.71
C GLU A 175 -6.28 -25.88 5.28
N GLY A 176 -5.10 -25.39 4.92
CA GLY A 176 -4.55 -25.59 3.58
C GLY A 176 -4.20 -27.06 3.36
N ARG A 177 -4.80 -27.71 2.36
CA ARG A 177 -4.63 -29.14 2.09
C ARG A 177 -4.09 -29.37 0.68
N LEU A 178 -2.99 -30.09 0.59
CA LEU A 178 -2.40 -30.57 -0.67
C LEU A 178 -2.58 -32.10 -0.71
N ASN A 179 -3.58 -32.57 -1.46
CA ASN A 179 -4.02 -33.97 -1.44
C ASN A 179 -3.28 -34.86 -2.45
N LYS A 180 -2.54 -34.25 -3.37
CA LYS A 180 -1.70 -34.93 -4.37
C LYS A 180 -0.65 -33.98 -4.93
N ILE A 181 0.36 -34.53 -5.59
CA ILE A 181 1.32 -33.74 -6.39
C ILE A 181 0.55 -32.90 -7.43
N GLY A 182 0.95 -31.64 -7.55
CA GLY A 182 0.35 -30.63 -8.41
C GLY A 182 -0.76 -29.80 -7.75
N ASP A 183 -1.29 -30.22 -6.60
CA ASP A 183 -2.25 -29.41 -5.83
C ASP A 183 -1.62 -28.09 -5.38
N GLN A 184 -2.47 -27.07 -5.22
CA GLN A 184 -2.08 -25.73 -4.80
C GLN A 184 -2.97 -25.22 -3.68
N TYR A 185 -2.40 -24.39 -2.81
CA TYR A 185 -3.11 -23.69 -1.75
C TYR A 185 -2.58 -22.26 -1.64
N SER A 186 -3.48 -21.27 -1.66
CA SER A 186 -3.11 -19.85 -1.58
C SER A 186 -3.64 -19.23 -0.30
N VAL A 187 -2.84 -18.36 0.31
CA VAL A 187 -3.19 -17.59 1.50
C VAL A 187 -2.76 -16.13 1.35
N THR A 188 -3.61 -15.23 1.81
CA THR A 188 -3.34 -13.79 1.85
C THR A 188 -3.08 -13.36 3.29
N ILE A 189 -1.95 -12.69 3.52
CA ILE A 189 -1.46 -12.34 4.85
C ILE A 189 -1.33 -10.82 4.94
N PRO A 190 -2.10 -10.15 5.81
CA PRO A 190 -1.91 -8.73 6.07
C PRO A 190 -0.62 -8.51 6.87
N VAL A 191 0.01 -7.36 6.64
CA VAL A 191 1.17 -6.90 7.41
C VAL A 191 0.71 -5.82 8.38
N THR A 192 1.06 -5.95 9.66
CA THR A 192 0.52 -5.12 10.75
C THR A 192 1.59 -4.59 11.72
N PHE A 193 2.84 -4.46 11.29
CA PHE A 193 3.88 -3.87 12.15
C PHE A 193 3.91 -2.34 12.04
N GLU A 194 4.40 -1.68 13.08
CA GLU A 194 4.62 -0.23 13.09
C GLU A 194 6.09 0.05 12.75
N PRO A 195 6.39 0.66 11.59
CA PRO A 195 7.76 0.98 11.22
C PRO A 195 8.30 2.17 12.00
N ALA A 196 9.62 2.23 12.14
CA ALA A 196 10.29 3.33 12.85
C ALA A 196 10.30 4.63 12.03
N SER A 197 10.08 4.54 10.71
CA SER A 197 10.02 5.66 9.78
C SER A 197 8.89 5.46 8.77
N ILE A 198 8.44 6.56 8.15
CA ILE A 198 7.37 6.54 7.14
C ILE A 198 7.71 5.70 5.90
N GLU A 199 9.00 5.48 5.65
CA GLU A 199 9.53 4.48 4.73
C GLU A 199 10.60 3.66 5.44
N GLU A 200 10.51 2.34 5.41
CA GLU A 200 11.49 1.46 6.03
C GLU A 200 11.82 0.28 5.12
N GLU A 201 13.11 0.07 4.87
CA GLU A 201 13.61 -1.04 4.05
C GLU A 201 13.91 -2.24 4.93
N LYS A 202 13.33 -3.40 4.58
CA LYS A 202 13.42 -4.62 5.38
C LYS A 202 13.79 -5.85 4.57
N THR A 203 14.46 -6.79 5.21
CA THR A 203 14.60 -8.16 4.68
C THR A 203 13.69 -9.09 5.46
N ILE A 204 12.86 -9.85 4.75
CA ILE A 204 11.86 -10.70 5.40
C ILE A 204 12.24 -12.17 5.24
N SER A 205 12.03 -12.95 6.30
CA SER A 205 11.94 -14.41 6.25
C SER A 205 10.47 -14.84 6.28
N ILE A 206 10.13 -15.87 5.53
CA ILE A 206 8.88 -16.61 5.67
C ILE A 206 9.12 -17.85 6.52
N LYS A 207 8.30 -18.04 7.55
CA LYS A 207 8.21 -19.28 8.31
C LYS A 207 6.88 -19.96 8.01
N VAL A 208 6.94 -21.25 7.68
CA VAL A 208 5.76 -22.05 7.32
C VAL A 208 5.69 -23.23 8.27
N ASP A 209 4.56 -23.33 8.96
CA ASP A 209 4.21 -24.44 9.83
C ASP A 209 3.35 -25.44 9.03
N TYR A 210 3.68 -26.72 9.10
CA TYR A 210 3.03 -27.76 8.31
C TYR A 210 2.94 -29.10 9.05
N GLU A 211 2.00 -29.95 8.63
CA GLU A 211 1.84 -31.30 9.16
C GLU A 211 1.50 -32.31 8.06
N TYR A 212 1.90 -33.55 8.24
CA TYR A 212 1.66 -34.66 7.31
C TYR A 212 1.73 -36.00 8.05
N ASP A 213 1.22 -37.06 7.43
CA ASP A 213 1.38 -38.43 7.92
C ASP A 213 2.39 -39.17 7.02
N LYS A 214 3.13 -40.13 7.58
CA LYS A 214 4.07 -40.96 6.83
C LYS A 214 3.96 -42.43 7.22
N LYS A 215 4.28 -43.33 6.29
CA LYS A 215 4.38 -44.77 6.53
C LYS A 215 5.75 -45.11 7.11
N VAL A 216 5.74 -45.74 8.28
CA VAL A 216 6.95 -46.22 8.95
C VAL A 216 6.92 -47.74 9.01
N LYS A 217 7.99 -48.39 8.54
CA LYS A 217 8.18 -49.84 8.63
C LYS A 217 8.21 -50.25 10.11
N THR A 218 7.42 -51.26 10.47
CA THR A 218 7.33 -51.79 11.83
C THR A 218 8.00 -53.16 11.90
N ASP A 219 7.29 -54.20 11.50
CA ASP A 219 7.76 -55.58 11.51
C ASP A 219 7.98 -56.11 10.10
N ARG A 220 8.95 -57.03 9.97
CA ARG A 220 9.15 -57.80 8.74
C ARG A 220 8.32 -59.08 8.80
N ASN A 221 7.43 -59.25 7.83
CA ASN A 221 6.62 -60.45 7.67
C ASN A 221 7.47 -61.66 7.27
N LYS A 222 6.93 -62.86 7.49
CA LYS A 222 7.60 -64.13 7.15
C LYS A 222 7.88 -64.27 5.65
N ASP A 223 7.13 -63.59 4.80
CA ASP A 223 7.30 -63.54 3.35
C ASP A 223 8.37 -62.52 2.89
N GLY A 224 8.97 -61.78 3.83
CA GLY A 224 9.97 -60.76 3.56
C GLY A 224 9.42 -59.36 3.32
N THR A 225 8.09 -59.18 3.27
CA THR A 225 7.42 -57.86 3.20
C THR A 225 7.47 -57.15 4.55
N TYR A 226 7.06 -55.88 4.60
CA TYR A 226 7.01 -55.08 5.82
C TYR A 226 5.57 -54.68 6.14
N ASN A 227 5.24 -54.69 7.44
CA ASN A 227 4.06 -54.00 7.96
C ASN A 227 4.39 -52.52 8.13
N TYR A 228 3.41 -51.66 7.88
CA TYR A 228 3.53 -50.22 8.01
C TYR A 228 2.55 -49.69 9.06
N LYS A 229 3.00 -48.70 9.83
CA LYS A 229 2.12 -47.84 10.64
C LYS A 229 2.20 -46.42 10.11
N GLU A 230 1.13 -45.66 10.29
CA GLU A 230 1.15 -44.22 10.03
C GLU A 230 1.70 -43.48 11.25
N GLU A 231 2.57 -42.52 11.01
CA GLU A 231 3.12 -41.62 12.01
C GLU A 231 2.81 -40.19 11.61
N HIS A 232 2.17 -39.44 12.51
CA HIS A 232 1.88 -38.03 12.32
C HIS A 232 3.09 -37.17 12.63
N VAL A 233 3.43 -36.26 11.71
CA VAL A 233 4.57 -35.35 11.82
C VAL A 233 4.08 -33.91 11.77
N ARG A 234 4.59 -33.09 12.67
CA ARG A 234 4.43 -31.62 12.67
C ARG A 234 5.80 -31.00 12.65
N ASP A 235 6.00 -30.07 11.73
CA ASP A 235 7.29 -29.42 11.57
C ASP A 235 7.11 -28.00 11.01
N SER A 236 8.22 -27.26 10.91
CA SER A 236 8.25 -25.93 10.34
C SER A 236 9.57 -25.71 9.62
N PHE A 237 9.56 -24.86 8.60
CA PHE A 237 10.80 -24.36 7.99
C PHE A 237 10.78 -22.84 7.94
N GLU A 238 11.97 -22.25 7.89
CA GLU A 238 12.16 -20.81 7.69
C GLU A 238 12.99 -20.57 6.43
N THR A 239 12.63 -19.53 5.67
CA THR A 239 13.35 -19.10 4.48
C THR A 239 13.48 -17.60 4.44
N ARG A 240 14.71 -17.11 4.38
CA ARG A 240 14.98 -15.73 4.04
C ARG A 240 14.64 -15.47 2.56
N LEU A 241 13.80 -14.47 2.31
CA LEU A 241 13.45 -14.06 0.95
C LEU A 241 14.60 -13.32 0.30
N THR A 242 14.83 -13.57 -0.99
CA THR A 242 15.82 -12.85 -1.79
C THR A 242 15.23 -11.52 -2.22
N GLY A 243 15.61 -10.45 -1.53
CA GLY A 243 15.16 -9.10 -1.87
C GLY A 243 14.92 -8.27 -0.62
N ARG A 244 14.64 -7.00 -0.85
CA ARG A 244 14.27 -6.04 0.19
C ARG A 244 12.91 -5.45 -0.16
N ILE A 245 12.10 -5.25 0.87
CA ILE A 245 10.76 -4.70 0.76
C ILE A 245 10.79 -3.33 1.40
N PHE A 246 10.32 -2.31 0.68
CA PHE A 246 10.15 -0.98 1.21
C PHE A 246 8.75 -0.86 1.78
N PHE A 247 8.64 -0.82 3.10
CA PHE A 247 7.38 -0.63 3.79
C PHE A 247 7.07 0.86 3.92
N LEU A 248 5.84 1.24 3.59
CA LEU A 248 5.32 2.59 3.69
C LEU A 248 4.27 2.66 4.79
N TYR A 249 4.36 3.70 5.61
CA TYR A 249 3.41 4.00 6.68
C TYR A 249 2.91 5.44 6.56
N PRO A 250 1.90 5.68 5.70
CA PRO A 250 1.42 7.02 5.40
C PRO A 250 0.87 7.78 6.62
N ASP A 251 0.22 7.07 7.54
CA ASP A 251 -0.42 7.64 8.73
C ASP A 251 0.60 8.22 9.74
N GLY A 252 1.88 7.87 9.59
CA GLY A 252 2.96 8.40 10.41
C GLY A 252 3.43 9.80 10.01
N VAL A 253 2.97 10.33 8.86
CA VAL A 253 3.40 11.65 8.39
C VAL A 253 2.59 12.73 9.11
N LYS A 254 3.25 13.48 10.01
CA LYS A 254 2.66 14.70 10.56
C LYS A 254 2.74 15.79 9.49
N ASP A 255 1.63 16.47 9.21
CA ASP A 255 1.69 17.71 8.44
C ASP A 255 2.55 18.72 9.21
N ALA A 256 3.71 19.06 8.63
CA ALA A 256 4.62 20.07 9.15
C ALA A 256 4.13 21.49 8.80
#